data_AF-A0A7C7YXE5-F1
#
_entry.id   AF-A0A7C7YXE5-F1
#
_cell.length_a   1.000
_cell.length_b   1.000
_cell.length_c   1.000
_cell.angle_alpha   90.00
_cell.angle_beta   90.00
_cell.angle_gamma   90.00
#
_symmetry.space_group_name_H-M   'P 1'
#
loop_
_entity.id
_entity.type
_entity.pdbx_description
1 polymer ?
#
loop_
_entity_poly.entity_id
_entity_poly.type
_entity_poly.pdbx_seq_one_letter_code
_entity_poly.pdbx_strand_id
1 'polypeptide(L)'
;MWRMAFDIGGTFTDFVLAGVGEAPRFLKVASTPNDPSVAVIAGFEKLLTDAGISASSISTVLHATTIATNAIIERKGRPTALVTTAGVRDV
;
A
#
# COMPACT_ATOMS: atom_id res chain seq x y z
N MET A 1 5.63 21.61 1.65
CA MET A 1 6.18 20.24 1.64
C MET A 1 5.01 19.27 1.76
N TRP A 2 4.95 18.28 0.86
CA TRP A 2 3.80 17.37 0.76
C TRP A 2 4.14 15.96 1.24
N ARG A 3 3.13 15.23 1.69
CA ARG A 3 3.23 13.83 2.15
C ARG A 3 2.11 13.03 1.49
N MET A 4 2.46 11.86 0.96
CA MET A 4 1.53 10.91 0.37
C MET A 4 1.43 9.70 1.30
N ALA A 5 0.22 9.21 1.57
CA ALA A 5 0.01 7.93 2.20
C ALA A 5 -0.98 7.12 1.36
N PHE A 6 -0.82 5.81 1.32
CA PHE A 6 -1.80 4.92 0.74
C PHE A 6 -1.89 3.59 1.50
N ASP A 7 -3.08 3.02 1.56
CA ASP A 7 -3.36 1.69 2.11
C ASP A 7 -3.95 0.79 1.02
N ILE A 8 -3.22 -0.26 0.66
CA ILE A 8 -3.63 -1.24 -0.34
C ILE A 8 -4.50 -2.31 0.33
N GLY A 9 -5.81 -2.22 0.10
CA GLY A 9 -6.80 -3.22 0.45
C GLY A 9 -7.05 -4.26 -0.65
N GLY A 10 -7.89 -5.25 -0.35
CA GLY A 10 -8.32 -6.25 -1.34
C GLY A 10 -9.26 -5.69 -2.42
N THR A 11 -10.15 -4.78 -2.05
CA THR A 11 -11.14 -4.18 -2.97
C THR A 11 -10.73 -2.79 -3.45
N PHE A 12 -10.16 -1.99 -2.54
CA PHE A 12 -9.78 -0.61 -2.82
C PHE A 12 -8.42 -0.28 -2.22
N THR A 13 -7.73 0.64 -2.88
CA THR A 13 -6.56 1.34 -2.37
C THR A 13 -7.00 2.75 -1.97
N ASP A 14 -6.83 3.09 -0.71
CA ASP A 14 -7.22 4.38 -0.14
C ASP A 14 -5.99 5.28 -0.02
N PHE A 15 -6.09 6.54 -0.43
CA PHE A 15 -4.98 7.50 -0.47
C PHE A 15 -5.28 8.74 0.36
N VAL A 16 -4.21 9.34 0.88
CA VAL A 16 -4.22 10.68 1.51
C VAL A 16 -3.03 11.48 0.98
N LEU A 17 -3.30 12.69 0.47
CA LEU A 17 -2.28 13.69 0.16
C LEU A 17 -2.43 14.87 1.13
N ALA A 18 -1.38 15.17 1.88
CA ALA A 18 -1.37 16.23 2.89
C ALA A 18 -0.25 17.25 2.62
N GLY A 19 -0.62 18.53 2.62
CA GLY A 19 0.27 19.68 2.50
C GLY A 19 0.22 20.57 3.74
N VAL A 20 1.27 21.36 3.97
CA VAL A 20 1.27 22.34 5.07
C VAL A 20 0.35 23.50 4.70
N GLY A 21 -0.63 23.80 5.55
CA GLY A 21 -1.59 24.88 5.31
C GLY A 21 -2.70 24.57 4.31
N GLU A 22 -2.78 23.32 3.82
CA GLU A 22 -3.84 22.85 2.94
C GLU A 22 -4.67 21.75 3.59
N ALA A 23 -5.95 21.69 3.23
CA ALA A 23 -6.81 20.58 3.62
C ALA A 23 -6.31 19.28 2.96
N PRO A 24 -6.34 18.14 3.68
CA PRO A 24 -5.94 16.86 3.09
C PRO A 24 -6.90 16.47 1.96
N ARG A 25 -6.35 15.83 0.93
CA ARG A 25 -7.10 15.29 -0.19
C ARG A 25 -7.15 13.77 -0.05
N PHE A 26 -8.30 13.19 -0.38
CA PHE A 26 -8.55 11.77 -0.28
C PHE A 26 -8.92 11.23 -1.65
N LEU A 27 -8.45 10.03 -1.95
CA LEU A 27 -8.80 9.31 -3.18
C LEU A 27 -8.97 7.84 -2.87
N LYS A 28 -10.00 7.23 -3.46
CA LYS A 28 -10.26 5.80 -3.39
C LYS A 28 -10.19 5.24 -4.80
N VAL A 29 -9.31 4.27 -5.01
CA VAL A 29 -9.09 3.61 -6.31
C VAL A 29 -9.42 2.14 -6.15
N ALA A 30 -10.06 1.51 -7.14
CA ALA A 30 -10.25 0.06 -7.11
C ALA A 30 -8.88 -0.63 -7.09
N SER A 31 -8.70 -1.60 -6.19
CA SER A 31 -7.45 -2.35 -6.11
C SER A 31 -7.26 -3.22 -7.35
N THR A 32 -6.00 -3.50 -7.66
CA THR A 32 -5.62 -4.39 -8.75
C THR A 32 -4.90 -5.61 -8.14
N PRO A 33 -5.61 -6.66 -7.68
CA PRO A 33 -5.02 -7.69 -6.83
C PRO A 33 -3.83 -8.44 -7.45
N ASN A 34 -3.85 -8.61 -8.77
CA ASN A 34 -2.77 -9.27 -9.50
C ASN A 34 -1.51 -8.39 -9.63
N ASP A 35 -1.68 -7.06 -9.57
CA ASP A 35 -0.59 -6.10 -9.63
C ASP A 35 -0.99 -4.79 -8.90
N PRO A 36 -0.81 -4.72 -7.57
CA PRO A 36 -1.20 -3.55 -6.78
C PRO A 36 -0.53 -2.25 -7.22
N SER A 37 0.63 -2.32 -7.89
CA SER A 37 1.35 -1.14 -8.36
C SER A 37 0.53 -0.32 -9.36
N VAL A 38 -0.35 -0.96 -10.15
CA VAL A 38 -1.22 -0.26 -11.11
C VAL A 38 -2.16 0.72 -10.40
N ALA A 39 -2.86 0.26 -9.37
CA ALA A 39 -3.77 1.11 -8.58
C ALA A 39 -3.01 2.22 -7.85
N VAL A 40 -1.82 1.91 -7.31
CA VAL A 40 -0.94 2.87 -6.62
C VAL A 40 -0.53 4.00 -7.55
N ILE A 41 0.01 3.69 -8.72
CA ILE A 41 0.49 4.69 -9.69
C ILE A 41 -0.67 5.55 -10.19
N ALA A 42 -1.80 4.94 -10.57
CA ALA A 42 -2.96 5.68 -11.05
C ALA A 42 -3.49 6.67 -9.98
N GLY A 43 -3.56 6.25 -8.72
CA GLY A 43 -3.98 7.13 -7.63
C GLY A 43 -2.99 8.25 -7.32
N PHE A 44 -1.70 7.95 -7.40
CA PHE A 44 -0.62 8.93 -7.22
C PHE A 44 -0.66 10.01 -8.30
N GLU A 45 -0.71 9.63 -9.57
CA GLU A 45 -0.78 10.55 -10.71
C GLU A 45 -2.04 11.43 -10.65
N LYS A 46 -3.18 10.84 -10.29
CA LYS A 46 -4.42 11.58 -10.12
C LYS A 46 -4.31 12.64 -9.02
N LEU A 47 -3.81 12.30 -7.84
CA LEU A 47 -3.68 13.25 -6.73
C LEU A 47 -2.68 14.37 -7.02
N LEU A 48 -1.56 14.07 -7.68
CA LEU A 48 -0.60 15.08 -8.11
C LEU A 48 -1.23 16.06 -9.11
N THR A 49 -1.97 15.54 -10.09
CA THR A 49 -2.66 16.33 -11.11
C THR A 49 -3.73 17.22 -10.48
N ASP A 50 -4.58 16.65 -9.62
CA ASP A 50 -5.66 17.38 -8.94
C ASP A 50 -5.13 18.47 -7.99
N ALA A 51 -3.94 18.26 -7.41
CA ALA A 51 -3.27 19.23 -6.54
C ALA A 51 -2.37 20.23 -7.31
N GLY A 52 -2.09 20.00 -8.59
CA GLY A 52 -1.21 20.85 -9.39
C GLY A 52 0.24 20.85 -8.90
N ILE A 53 0.72 19.74 -8.35
CA ILE A 53 2.07 19.62 -7.79
C ILE A 53 2.90 18.54 -8.51
N SER A 54 4.22 18.76 -8.57
CA SER A 54 5.17 17.75 -9.04
C SER A 54 5.39 16.65 -7.99
N ALA A 55 5.71 15.43 -8.45
CA ALA A 55 6.17 14.34 -7.58
C ALA A 55 7.39 14.74 -6.73
N SER A 56 8.25 15.62 -7.24
CA SER A 56 9.41 16.15 -6.51
C SER A 56 9.05 16.97 -5.26
N SER A 57 7.79 17.40 -5.13
CA SER A 57 7.28 18.14 -3.97
C SER A 57 6.89 17.20 -2.81
N ILE A 58 6.82 15.89 -3.05
CA ILE A 58 6.55 14.87 -2.05
C ILE A 58 7.83 14.56 -1.27
N SER A 59 7.80 14.82 0.03
CA SER A 59 8.92 14.55 0.95
C SER A 59 8.86 13.19 1.62
N THR A 60 7.68 12.57 1.65
CA THR A 60 7.44 11.32 2.35
C THR A 60 6.32 10.57 1.66
N VAL A 61 6.52 9.27 1.49
CA VAL A 61 5.50 8.32 1.04
C VAL A 61 5.34 7.27 2.14
N LEU A 62 4.11 7.10 2.64
CA LEU A 62 3.75 6.04 3.58
C LEU A 62 2.98 4.95 2.83
N HIS A 63 3.52 3.74 2.80
CA HIS A 63 2.89 2.56 2.21
C HIS A 63 2.30 1.70 3.34
N ALA A 64 0.99 1.49 3.32
CA ALA A 64 0.30 0.49 4.11
C ALA A 64 -0.35 -0.55 3.18
N THR A 65 -0.49 -1.78 3.65
CA THR A 65 -1.19 -2.83 2.91
C THR A 65 -1.74 -3.90 3.84
N THR A 66 -2.88 -4.46 3.46
CA THR A 66 -3.48 -5.64 4.11
C THR A 66 -3.14 -6.95 3.40
N ILE A 67 -2.38 -6.92 2.29
CA ILE A 67 -2.08 -8.10 1.46
C ILE A 67 -1.38 -9.19 2.29
N ALA A 68 -0.37 -8.82 3.09
CA ALA A 68 0.38 -9.78 3.90
C ALA A 68 -0.51 -10.47 4.95
N THR A 69 -1.31 -9.67 5.67
CA THR A 69 -2.23 -10.18 6.70
C THR A 69 -3.28 -11.11 6.09
N ASN A 70 -3.88 -10.72 4.96
CA ASN A 70 -4.86 -11.54 4.25
C ASN A 70 -4.24 -12.83 3.72
N ALA A 71 -2.99 -12.78 3.23
CA ALA A 71 -2.30 -13.99 2.79
C ALA A 71 -2.10 -15.02 3.93
N ILE A 72 -1.85 -14.56 5.16
CA ILE A 72 -1.76 -15.42 6.35
C ILE A 72 -3.13 -16.01 6.71
N ILE A 73 -4.15 -15.14 6.84
CA ILE A 73 -5.51 -15.54 7.23
C ILE A 73 -6.11 -16.54 6.23
N GLU A 74 -5.94 -16.28 4.94
CA GLU A 74 -6.46 -17.11 3.85
C GLU A 74 -5.54 -18.29 3.49
N ARG A 75 -4.40 -18.43 4.18
CA ARG A 75 -3.35 -19.44 3.90
C ARG A 75 -2.90 -19.46 2.44
N LYS A 76 -2.82 -18.29 1.79
CA LYS A 76 -2.40 -18.11 0.39
C LYS A 76 -0.87 -17.94 0.23
N GLY A 77 -0.09 -18.58 1.10
CA GLY A 77 1.36 -18.60 1.01
C GLY A 77 1.88 -19.59 -0.05
N ARG A 78 3.17 -19.51 -0.35
CA ARG A 78 3.87 -20.57 -1.10
C ARG A 78 4.31 -21.67 -0.13
N PRO A 79 4.41 -22.95 -0.57
CA PRO A 79 5.01 -24.00 0.24
C PRO A 79 6.42 -23.59 0.71
N THR A 80 6.69 -23.76 2.00
CA THR A 80 7.97 -23.45 2.64
C THR A 80 8.44 -24.65 3.46
N ALA A 81 9.75 -24.68 3.75
CA ALA A 81 10.35 -25.70 4.61
C ALA A 81 10.76 -25.08 5.95
N LEU A 82 10.54 -25.81 7.04
CA LEU A 82 11.04 -25.48 8.37
C LEU A 82 12.23 -26.41 8.69
N VAL A 83 13.40 -25.84 8.95
CA VAL A 83 14.59 -26.57 9.41
C VAL A 83 14.73 -26.36 10.91
N THR A 84 14.76 -27.46 11.66
CA THR A 84 14.86 -27.44 13.12
C THR A 84 16.02 -28.29 13.61
N THR A 85 16.44 -28.06 14.86
CA THR A 85 17.34 -28.97 15.56
C THR A 85 16.67 -30.34 15.75
N ALA A 86 17.47 -31.41 15.75
CA ALA A 86 16.95 -32.74 16.05
C ALA A 86 16.25 -32.76 17.43
N GLY A 87 15.02 -33.25 17.47
CA GLY A 87 14.23 -33.37 18.71
C GLY A 87 13.26 -32.22 19.01
N VAL A 88 13.12 -31.19 18.16
CA VAL A 88 12.21 -30.03 18.41
C VAL A 88 11.32 -29.67 17.20
N ARG A 89 10.92 -30.65 16.39
CA ARG A 89 10.12 -30.41 15.15
C ARG A 89 8.67 -30.04 15.44
N ASP A 90 8.16 -30.44 16.59
CA ASP A 90 6.77 -30.39 17.04
C ASP A 90 6.39 -29.13 17.82
N VAL A 91 7.35 -28.22 18.03
CA VAL A 91 7.15 -26.86 18.55
C VAL A 91 6.75 -25.93 17.40
#